data_AF-A0A834Y9A5-F1
#
_entry.id   AF-A0A834Y9A5-F1
#
_cell.length_a   1.000
_cell.length_b   1.000
_cell.length_c   1.000
_cell.angle_alpha   90.00
_cell.angle_beta   90.00
_cell.angle_gamma   90.00
#
_symmetry.space_group_name_H-M   'P 1'
#
loop_
_entity.id
_entity.type
_entity.pdbx_description
1 polymer ?
#
loop_
_entity_poly.entity_id
_entity_poly.type
_entity_poly.pdbx_seq_one_letter_code
_entity_poly.pdbx_strand_id
1 'polypeptide(L)'
;MSGINQSGPRDVKGKKAMETVLSTTFWNNFVYAMKITAPLARVLRLVDGEKKPPMGYIYEAMDRAKETIKEAIGSQRYERRRWNVQLHQPLHAAGYILNPEFYYNNQDIEPCEEVMKGLYEVIERLIPDLDLQDKIITELAMYRNAEGLFGWPMAIRRRTTISPDKWWRSFGSSTPNLQKLALRILGLTCSASGCERNWSVFEHRLLEQMNSAPDILGSALTCKGEVQVEAREEWLKKNHHLCLMKQMTKSYTLM
;
A
#
# COMPACT_ATOMS: atom_id res chain seq x y z
N MET A 1 48.10 14.91 27.70
CA MET A 1 46.64 15.09 27.85
C MET A 1 46.26 16.46 27.32
N SER A 2 46.01 16.59 26.01
CA SER A 2 45.48 17.82 25.42
C SER A 2 43.97 17.83 25.61
N GLY A 3 43.51 18.75 26.45
CA GLY A 3 42.10 18.96 26.76
C GLY A 3 41.33 19.40 25.52
N ILE A 4 40.35 18.60 25.12
CA ILE A 4 39.30 19.06 24.22
C ILE A 4 38.38 19.94 25.08
N ASN A 5 38.56 21.26 24.96
CA ASN A 5 37.64 22.25 25.49
C ASN A 5 36.30 22.09 24.75
N GLN A 6 35.31 21.49 25.41
CA GLN A 6 33.94 21.49 24.92
C GLN A 6 33.34 22.89 25.14
N SER A 7 33.63 23.83 24.24
CA SER A 7 32.97 25.14 24.27
C SER A 7 31.52 24.98 23.82
N GLY A 8 30.58 25.06 24.77
CA GLY A 8 29.14 24.99 24.49
C GLY A 8 28.62 26.18 23.66
N PRO A 9 27.36 26.11 23.19
CA PRO A 9 26.77 27.12 22.32
C PRO A 9 26.72 28.50 22.99
N ARG A 10 27.17 29.54 22.28
CA ARG A 10 27.28 30.90 22.84
C ARG A 10 26.00 31.72 22.67
N ASP A 11 25.19 31.40 21.66
CA ASP A 11 23.94 32.09 21.36
C ASP A 11 22.74 31.44 22.06
N VAL A 12 21.70 32.23 22.32
CA VAL A 12 20.49 31.80 23.04
C VAL A 12 19.76 30.66 22.33
N LYS A 13 19.81 30.60 20.99
CA LYS A 13 19.18 29.53 20.22
C LYS A 13 19.96 28.22 20.39
N GLY A 14 21.28 28.28 20.33
CA GLY A 14 22.16 27.13 20.60
C GLY A 14 21.97 26.53 22.00
N LYS A 15 21.85 27.37 23.04
CA LYS A 15 21.59 26.91 24.42
C LYS A 15 20.24 26.20 24.56
N LYS A 16 19.16 26.77 23.98
CA LYS A 16 17.83 26.14 23.98
C LYS A 16 17.80 24.82 23.20
N ALA A 17 18.52 24.74 22.07
CA ALA A 17 18.64 23.51 21.31
C ALA A 17 19.37 22.43 22.11
N MET A 18 20.45 22.79 22.80
CA MET A 18 21.21 21.89 23.67
C MET A 18 20.34 21.39 24.84
N GLU A 19 19.61 22.28 25.53
CA GLU A 19 18.67 21.88 26.59
C GLU A 19 17.59 20.91 26.09
N THR A 20 17.08 21.14 24.88
CA THR A 20 16.07 20.27 24.25
C THR A 20 16.65 18.90 23.93
N VAL A 21 17.81 18.83 23.29
CA VAL A 21 18.46 17.56 22.90
C VAL A 21 18.98 16.78 24.11
N LEU A 22 19.37 17.46 25.20
CA LEU A 22 19.78 16.80 26.44
C LEU A 22 18.59 16.37 27.32
N SER A 23 17.37 16.79 26.99
CA SER A 23 16.17 16.43 27.73
C SER A 23 15.77 14.98 27.50
N THR A 24 15.57 14.24 28.59
CA THR A 24 15.00 12.88 28.55
C THR A 24 13.61 12.88 27.90
N THR A 25 12.82 13.94 28.08
CA THR A 25 11.49 14.05 27.49
C THR A 25 11.54 14.10 25.96
N PHE A 26 12.54 14.78 25.40
CA PHE A 26 12.74 14.83 23.94
C PHE A 26 12.99 13.43 23.38
N TRP A 27 13.94 12.68 23.96
CA TRP A 27 14.26 11.34 23.51
C TRP A 27 13.10 10.35 23.72
N ASN A 28 12.35 10.47 24.81
CA ASN A 28 11.15 9.67 25.03
C ASN A 28 10.09 9.93 23.95
N ASN A 29 9.86 11.20 23.59
CA ASN A 29 8.94 11.57 22.51
C ASN A 29 9.45 11.09 21.14
N PHE A 30 10.76 11.16 20.89
CA PHE A 30 11.37 10.66 19.66
C PHE A 30 11.19 9.14 19.52
N VAL A 31 11.48 8.38 20.58
CA VAL A 31 11.26 6.93 20.61
C VAL A 31 9.78 6.61 20.39
N TYR A 32 8.87 7.38 20.99
CA TYR A 32 7.44 7.23 20.78
C TYR A 32 7.03 7.47 19.31
N ALA A 33 7.51 8.55 18.69
CA ALA A 33 7.29 8.84 17.28
C ALA A 33 7.83 7.73 16.36
N MET A 34 9.01 7.18 16.68
CA MET A 34 9.60 6.06 15.94
C MET A 34 8.75 4.78 16.03
N LYS A 35 8.16 4.48 17.20
CA LYS A 35 7.27 3.32 17.36
C LYS A 35 6.02 3.41 16.48
N ILE A 36 5.54 4.61 16.19
CA ILE A 36 4.37 4.84 15.32
C ILE A 36 4.74 4.85 13.84
N THR A 37 5.84 5.53 13.50
CA THR A 37 6.21 5.78 12.10
C THR A 37 6.96 4.61 11.45
N ALA A 38 7.74 3.84 12.21
CA ALA A 38 8.54 2.74 11.65
C ALA A 38 7.68 1.62 11.04
N PRO A 39 6.56 1.16 11.65
CA PRO A 39 5.67 0.18 11.02
C PRO A 39 5.06 0.69 9.71
N LEU A 40 4.62 1.96 9.67
CA LEU A 40 4.08 2.58 8.45
C LEU A 40 5.14 2.69 7.35
N ALA A 41 6.37 3.05 7.70
CA ALA A 41 7.47 3.10 6.74
C ALA A 41 7.78 1.73 6.13
N ARG A 42 7.61 0.63 6.88
CA ARG A 42 7.76 -0.74 6.35
C ARG A 42 6.67 -1.07 5.32
N VAL A 43 5.42 -0.69 5.58
CA VAL A 43 4.33 -0.82 4.61
C VAL A 43 4.63 -0.02 3.35
N LEU A 44 5.03 1.24 3.48
CA LEU A 44 5.36 2.08 2.32
C LEU A 44 6.45 1.45 1.47
N ARG A 45 7.52 0.93 2.09
CA ARG A 45 8.59 0.21 1.39
C ARG A 45 8.09 -1.04 0.66
N LEU A 46 7.11 -1.76 1.22
CA LEU A 46 6.48 -2.91 0.55
C LEU A 46 5.75 -2.46 -0.72
N VAL A 47 4.98 -1.38 -0.63
CA VAL A 47 4.18 -0.86 -1.76
C VAL A 47 5.06 -0.25 -2.85
N ASP A 48 6.15 0.42 -2.48
CA ASP A 48 7.10 1.03 -3.42
C ASP A 48 8.08 0.03 -4.05
N GLY A 49 8.13 -1.20 -3.52
CA GLY A 49 9.00 -2.27 -4.00
C GLY A 49 8.51 -2.84 -5.34
N GLU A 50 9.27 -2.63 -6.41
CA GLU A 50 8.91 -3.09 -7.76
C GLU A 50 9.04 -4.61 -7.98
N LYS A 51 9.72 -5.33 -7.08
CA LYS A 51 10.10 -6.74 -7.30
C LYS A 51 8.95 -7.74 -7.19
N LYS A 52 7.90 -7.42 -6.43
CA LYS A 52 6.72 -8.28 -6.24
C LYS A 52 5.47 -7.41 -6.20
N PRO A 53 4.37 -7.79 -6.88
CA PRO A 53 3.12 -7.06 -6.77
C PRO A 53 2.66 -6.99 -5.30
N PRO A 54 2.41 -5.80 -4.74
CA PRO A 54 2.13 -5.63 -3.33
C PRO A 54 0.73 -6.10 -2.92
N MET A 55 -0.19 -6.30 -3.86
CA MET A 55 -1.61 -6.56 -3.57
C MET A 55 -1.85 -7.80 -2.72
N GLY A 56 -1.06 -8.86 -2.91
CA GLY A 56 -1.15 -10.07 -2.09
C GLY A 56 -0.59 -9.94 -0.67
N TYR A 57 0.11 -8.83 -0.37
CA TYR A 57 0.90 -8.66 0.85
C TYR A 57 0.47 -7.46 1.69
N ILE A 58 -0.18 -6.47 1.07
CA ILE A 58 -0.47 -5.19 1.69
C ILE A 58 -1.39 -5.32 2.91
N TYR A 59 -2.43 -6.17 2.85
CA TYR A 59 -3.35 -6.35 3.97
C TYR A 59 -2.64 -6.81 5.25
N GLU A 60 -1.83 -7.88 5.15
CA GLU A 60 -1.07 -8.41 6.28
C GLU A 60 -0.06 -7.39 6.83
N ALA A 61 0.66 -6.70 5.94
CA ALA A 61 1.63 -5.69 6.34
C ALA A 61 0.97 -4.52 7.07
N MET A 62 -0.21 -4.10 6.59
CA MET A 62 -1.04 -3.12 7.25
C MET A 62 -1.49 -3.64 8.62
N ASP A 63 -2.12 -4.81 8.70
CA ASP A 63 -2.67 -5.31 9.96
C ASP A 63 -1.58 -5.47 11.05
N ARG A 64 -0.39 -5.96 10.69
CA ARG A 64 0.79 -5.96 11.59
C ARG A 64 1.20 -4.57 12.03
N ALA A 65 1.20 -3.58 11.12
CA ALA A 65 1.53 -2.21 11.48
C ALA A 65 0.51 -1.62 12.46
N LYS A 66 -0.78 -1.93 12.27
CA LYS A 66 -1.86 -1.53 13.17
C LYS A 66 -1.68 -2.14 14.56
N GLU A 67 -1.46 -3.45 14.67
CA GLU A 67 -1.28 -4.07 15.99
C GLU A 67 0.00 -3.56 16.68
N THR A 68 1.09 -3.36 15.93
CA THR A 68 2.33 -2.75 16.48
C THR A 68 2.09 -1.34 17.05
N ILE A 69 1.34 -0.50 16.30
CA ILE A 69 1.03 0.87 16.75
C ILE A 69 0.13 0.83 17.98
N LYS A 70 -0.89 -0.02 17.97
CA LYS A 70 -1.86 -0.18 19.06
C LYS A 70 -1.17 -0.64 20.35
N GLU A 71 -0.21 -1.56 20.28
CA GLU A 71 0.64 -1.95 21.41
C GLU A 71 1.48 -0.77 21.92
N ALA A 72 2.02 0.06 21.02
CA ALA A 72 2.87 1.19 21.40
C ALA A 72 2.11 2.36 22.05
N ILE A 73 0.87 2.61 21.66
CA ILE A 73 0.09 3.79 22.11
C ILE A 73 -1.04 3.45 23.10
N GLY A 74 -1.38 2.17 23.23
CA GLY A 74 -2.53 1.69 24.01
C GLY A 74 -3.84 1.75 23.22
N SER A 75 -4.66 0.70 23.37
CA SER A 75 -5.89 0.50 22.57
C SER A 75 -6.92 1.65 22.66
N GLN A 76 -6.92 2.43 23.75
CA GLN A 76 -7.88 3.54 23.94
C GLN A 76 -7.51 4.80 23.13
N ARG A 77 -6.23 4.95 22.74
CA ARG A 77 -5.75 6.09 21.94
C ARG A 77 -5.70 5.79 20.44
N TYR A 78 -6.04 4.56 20.06
CA TYR A 78 -6.02 4.12 18.66
C TYR A 78 -7.30 4.53 17.94
N GLU A 79 -7.17 5.37 16.91
CA GLU A 79 -8.30 5.83 16.11
C GLU A 79 -8.63 4.86 14.97
N ARG A 80 -9.64 4.00 15.20
CA ARG A 80 -10.14 3.01 14.21
C ARG A 80 -10.68 3.62 12.92
N ARG A 81 -11.13 4.88 12.94
CA ARG A 81 -11.82 5.50 11.80
C ARG A 81 -10.93 5.68 10.57
N ARG A 82 -9.69 6.13 10.74
CA ARG A 82 -8.76 6.29 9.61
C ARG A 82 -8.39 4.95 8.98
N TRP A 83 -8.30 3.89 9.80
CA TRP A 83 -8.02 2.54 9.33
C TRP A 83 -9.09 2.01 8.37
N ASN A 84 -10.34 2.02 8.83
CA ASN A 84 -11.46 1.41 8.12
C ASN A 84 -11.86 2.18 6.85
N VAL A 85 -11.55 3.49 6.78
CA VAL A 85 -11.95 4.36 5.67
C VAL A 85 -10.85 4.54 4.62
N GLN A 86 -9.58 4.65 5.04
CA GLN A 86 -8.48 5.05 4.14
C GLN A 86 -7.54 3.90 3.77
N LEU A 87 -7.45 2.86 4.61
CA LEU A 87 -6.37 1.87 4.54
C LEU A 87 -6.87 0.45 4.32
N HIS A 88 -7.97 0.09 4.99
CA HIS A 88 -8.72 -1.12 4.69
C HIS A 88 -9.54 -0.89 3.42
N GLN A 89 -9.24 -1.64 2.37
CA GLN A 89 -9.98 -1.60 1.11
C GLN A 89 -10.37 -3.02 0.73
N PRO A 90 -11.59 -3.23 0.18
CA PRO A 90 -12.05 -4.56 -0.26
C PRO A 90 -11.03 -5.26 -1.17
N LEU A 91 -10.34 -4.49 -2.02
CA LEU A 91 -9.30 -4.99 -2.90
C LEU A 91 -8.07 -5.57 -2.17
N HIS A 92 -7.67 -4.97 -1.05
CA HIS A 92 -6.58 -5.48 -0.21
C HIS A 92 -6.98 -6.80 0.46
N ALA A 93 -8.23 -6.90 0.95
CA ALA A 93 -8.77 -8.12 1.53
C ALA A 93 -8.86 -9.25 0.49
N ALA A 94 -9.30 -8.95 -0.73
CA ALA A 94 -9.31 -9.91 -1.83
C ALA A 94 -7.89 -10.39 -2.17
N GLY A 95 -6.92 -9.48 -2.26
CA GLY A 95 -5.51 -9.83 -2.47
C GLY A 95 -4.96 -10.73 -1.36
N TYR A 96 -5.37 -10.51 -0.11
CA TYR A 96 -4.98 -11.31 1.04
C TYR A 96 -5.51 -12.75 0.97
N ILE A 97 -6.81 -12.94 0.71
CA ILE A 97 -7.42 -14.27 0.54
C ILE A 97 -6.77 -15.03 -0.62
N LEU A 98 -6.48 -14.33 -1.71
CA LEU A 98 -5.88 -14.92 -2.90
C LEU A 98 -4.37 -15.16 -2.75
N ASN A 99 -3.75 -14.81 -1.63
CA ASN A 99 -2.38 -15.16 -1.35
C ASN A 99 -2.32 -16.55 -0.66
N PRO A 100 -1.84 -17.61 -1.34
CA PRO A 100 -1.79 -18.95 -0.76
C PRO A 100 -0.80 -19.06 0.41
N GLU A 101 0.18 -18.15 0.52
CA GLU A 101 1.08 -18.07 1.67
C GLU A 101 0.31 -17.73 2.95
N PHE A 102 -0.70 -16.87 2.85
CA PHE A 102 -1.47 -16.43 4.01
C PHE A 102 -2.73 -17.27 4.19
N TYR A 103 -3.51 -17.47 3.13
CA TYR A 103 -4.77 -18.20 3.19
C TYR A 103 -4.64 -19.57 3.85
N TYR A 104 -3.63 -20.36 3.46
CA TYR A 104 -3.48 -21.72 3.97
C TYR A 104 -2.68 -21.83 5.27
N ASN A 105 -1.98 -20.77 5.69
CA ASN A 105 -1.20 -20.77 6.93
C ASN A 105 -1.92 -20.05 8.08
N ASN A 106 -2.99 -19.31 7.81
CA ASN A 106 -3.74 -18.57 8.80
C ASN A 106 -5.20 -19.04 8.85
N GLN A 107 -5.54 -19.76 9.93
CA GLN A 107 -6.87 -20.32 10.15
C GLN A 107 -7.94 -19.26 10.47
N ASP A 108 -7.52 -18.03 10.80
CA ASP A 108 -8.42 -16.95 11.19
C ASP A 108 -8.97 -16.16 9.98
N ILE A 109 -8.47 -16.41 8.77
CA ILE A 109 -8.89 -15.68 7.56
C ILE A 109 -10.33 -16.03 7.18
N GLU A 110 -10.64 -17.32 7.14
CA GLU A 110 -11.96 -17.84 6.76
C GLU A 110 -13.12 -17.36 7.65
N PRO A 111 -13.01 -17.37 9.00
CA PRO A 111 -14.05 -16.82 9.87
C PRO A 111 -14.08 -15.28 9.91
N CYS A 112 -13.11 -14.58 9.32
CA CYS A 112 -13.07 -13.12 9.33
C CYS A 112 -14.08 -12.52 8.34
N GLU A 113 -15.24 -12.10 8.85
CA GLU A 113 -16.31 -11.48 8.06
C GLU A 113 -15.82 -10.26 7.26
N GLU A 114 -14.96 -9.43 7.85
CA GLU A 114 -14.38 -8.23 7.20
C GLU A 114 -13.61 -8.59 5.91
N VAL A 115 -12.80 -9.66 5.98
CA VAL A 115 -11.96 -10.11 4.88
C VAL A 115 -12.78 -10.78 3.78
N MET A 116 -13.71 -11.66 4.17
CA MET A 116 -14.59 -12.35 3.22
C MET A 116 -15.56 -11.40 2.52
N LYS A 117 -16.15 -10.46 3.26
CA LYS A 117 -16.99 -9.40 2.68
C LYS A 117 -16.21 -8.57 1.65
N GLY A 118 -14.95 -8.23 1.96
CA GLY A 118 -14.09 -7.50 1.03
C GLY A 118 -13.86 -8.24 -0.29
N LEU A 119 -13.72 -9.58 -0.28
CA LEU A 119 -13.63 -10.36 -1.50
C LEU A 119 -14.92 -10.31 -2.33
N TYR A 120 -16.07 -10.49 -1.70
CA TYR A 120 -17.36 -10.48 -2.41
C TYR A 120 -17.65 -9.12 -3.04
N GLU A 121 -17.39 -8.01 -2.33
CA GLU A 121 -17.53 -6.66 -2.88
C GLU A 121 -16.62 -6.45 -4.11
N VAL A 122 -15.43 -7.05 -4.13
CA VAL A 122 -14.53 -6.98 -5.30
C VAL A 122 -15.05 -7.82 -6.46
N ILE A 123 -15.60 -9.00 -6.20
CA ILE A 123 -16.20 -9.86 -7.23
C ILE A 123 -17.38 -9.12 -7.88
N GLU A 124 -18.33 -8.64 -7.09
CA GLU A 124 -19.49 -7.88 -7.57
C GLU A 124 -19.07 -6.67 -8.41
N ARG A 125 -18.02 -5.97 -7.97
CA ARG A 125 -17.55 -4.75 -8.66
C ARG A 125 -16.76 -5.04 -9.94
N LEU A 126 -16.01 -6.14 -10.01
CA LEU A 126 -15.14 -6.44 -11.15
C LEU A 126 -15.80 -7.33 -12.21
N ILE A 127 -16.87 -8.04 -11.84
CA ILE A 127 -17.53 -9.07 -12.65
C ILE A 127 -19.03 -8.74 -12.76
N PRO A 128 -19.48 -8.06 -13.84
CA PRO A 128 -20.90 -7.73 -14.02
C PRO A 128 -21.81 -8.93 -14.32
N ASP A 129 -21.23 -10.03 -14.82
CA ASP A 129 -21.95 -11.25 -15.21
C ASP A 129 -22.21 -12.14 -13.99
N LEU A 130 -23.48 -12.31 -13.64
CA LEU A 130 -23.92 -13.09 -12.47
C LEU A 130 -23.57 -14.59 -12.60
N ASP A 131 -23.71 -15.17 -13.80
CA ASP A 131 -23.35 -16.59 -14.00
C ASP A 131 -21.85 -16.79 -13.81
N LEU A 132 -21.04 -15.79 -14.16
CA LEU A 132 -19.60 -15.81 -13.92
C LEU A 132 -19.26 -15.60 -12.44
N GLN A 133 -20.02 -14.78 -11.72
CA GLN A 133 -19.87 -14.64 -10.26
C GLN A 133 -20.10 -16.00 -9.58
N ASP A 134 -21.20 -16.69 -9.88
CA ASP A 134 -21.52 -18.00 -9.29
C ASP A 134 -20.46 -19.06 -9.58
N LYS A 135 -19.91 -19.07 -10.80
CA LYS A 135 -18.77 -19.92 -11.16
C LYS A 135 -17.53 -19.58 -10.35
N ILE A 136 -17.21 -18.30 -10.17
CA ILE A 136 -16.08 -17.86 -9.35
C ILE A 136 -16.27 -18.28 -7.89
N ILE A 137 -17.48 -18.17 -7.34
CA ILE A 137 -17.78 -18.61 -5.96
C ILE A 137 -17.64 -20.14 -5.82
N THR A 138 -18.09 -20.89 -6.81
CA THR A 138 -17.92 -22.35 -6.84
C THR A 138 -16.44 -22.73 -6.89
N GLU A 139 -15.68 -22.09 -7.77
CA GLU A 139 -14.23 -22.28 -7.89
C GLU A 139 -13.46 -21.81 -6.64
N LEU A 140 -13.96 -20.78 -5.96
CA LEU A 140 -13.41 -20.32 -4.69
C LEU A 140 -13.49 -21.43 -3.63
N ALA A 141 -14.59 -22.17 -3.55
CA ALA A 141 -14.70 -23.30 -2.64
C ALA A 141 -13.62 -24.37 -2.90
N MET A 142 -13.32 -24.67 -4.17
CA MET A 142 -12.24 -25.59 -4.53
C MET A 142 -10.87 -25.11 -4.04
N TYR A 143 -10.59 -23.81 -4.18
CA TYR A 143 -9.37 -23.21 -3.62
C TYR A 143 -9.33 -23.35 -2.10
N ARG A 144 -10.42 -22.99 -1.41
CA ARG A 144 -10.51 -23.04 0.06
C ARG A 144 -10.24 -24.45 0.60
N ASN A 145 -10.83 -25.46 -0.04
CA ASN A 145 -10.71 -26.87 0.32
C ASN A 145 -9.40 -27.52 -0.15
N ALA A 146 -8.52 -26.77 -0.83
CA ALA A 146 -7.31 -27.29 -1.48
C ALA A 146 -7.61 -28.46 -2.44
N GLU A 147 -8.69 -28.37 -3.20
CA GLU A 147 -9.08 -29.39 -4.18
C GLU A 147 -8.27 -29.27 -5.49
N GLY A 148 -8.28 -30.35 -6.28
CA GLY A 148 -7.57 -30.40 -7.55
C GLY A 148 -6.07 -30.16 -7.40
N LEU A 149 -5.51 -29.25 -8.23
CA LEU A 149 -4.09 -28.94 -8.21
C LEU A 149 -3.64 -28.21 -6.94
N PHE A 150 -4.54 -27.58 -6.19
CA PHE A 150 -4.20 -26.81 -4.99
C PHE A 150 -3.74 -27.68 -3.82
N GLY A 151 -4.23 -28.92 -3.75
CA GLY A 151 -3.84 -29.93 -2.78
C GLY A 151 -2.63 -30.77 -3.20
N TRP A 152 -2.09 -30.54 -4.41
CA TRP A 152 -0.95 -31.31 -4.88
C TRP A 152 0.29 -31.03 -4.01
N PRO A 153 1.10 -32.04 -3.65
CA PRO A 153 2.27 -31.82 -2.78
C PRO A 153 3.24 -30.75 -3.28
N MET A 154 3.37 -30.61 -4.61
CA MET A 154 4.19 -29.56 -5.22
C MET A 154 3.59 -28.16 -5.05
N ALA A 155 2.26 -28.02 -5.16
CA ALA A 155 1.57 -26.76 -4.95
C ALA A 155 1.70 -26.31 -3.49
N ILE A 156 1.51 -27.22 -2.54
CA ILE A 156 1.65 -26.98 -1.10
C ILE A 156 3.05 -26.46 -0.76
N ARG A 157 4.11 -27.16 -1.19
CA ARG A 157 5.51 -26.72 -0.95
C ARG A 157 5.83 -25.38 -1.60
N ARG A 158 5.08 -24.98 -2.63
CA ARG A 158 5.31 -23.74 -3.38
C ARG A 158 4.53 -22.54 -2.88
N ARG A 159 3.60 -22.69 -1.92
CA ARG A 159 2.78 -21.57 -1.41
C ARG A 159 3.61 -20.40 -0.88
N THR A 160 4.76 -20.67 -0.26
CA THR A 160 5.63 -19.66 0.37
C THR A 160 6.92 -19.38 -0.40
N THR A 161 7.25 -20.17 -1.43
CA THR A 161 8.55 -20.10 -2.13
C THR A 161 8.50 -19.33 -3.44
N ILE A 162 7.31 -19.16 -4.02
CA ILE A 162 7.09 -18.35 -5.22
C ILE A 162 6.05 -17.26 -4.94
N SER A 163 6.05 -16.21 -5.76
CA SER A 163 5.07 -15.13 -5.61
C SER A 163 3.64 -15.63 -5.93
N PRO A 164 2.60 -15.04 -5.32
CA PRO A 164 1.21 -15.46 -5.50
C PRO A 164 0.78 -15.51 -6.96
N ASP A 165 1.17 -14.51 -7.75
CA ASP A 165 0.89 -14.46 -9.19
C ASP A 165 1.47 -15.67 -9.94
N LYS A 166 2.71 -16.08 -9.62
CA LYS A 166 3.34 -17.25 -10.22
C LYS A 166 2.67 -18.54 -9.75
N TRP A 167 2.29 -18.60 -8.48
CA TRP A 167 1.58 -19.75 -7.92
C TRP A 167 0.24 -19.97 -8.62
N TRP A 168 -0.56 -18.91 -8.79
CA TRP A 168 -1.82 -18.98 -9.51
C TRP A 168 -1.64 -19.39 -10.98
N ARG A 169 -0.61 -18.90 -11.67
CA ARG A 169 -0.30 -19.37 -13.05
C ARG A 169 0.02 -20.87 -13.10
N SER A 170 0.71 -21.40 -12.09
CA SER A 170 1.14 -22.81 -12.07
C SER A 170 0.06 -23.80 -11.62
N PHE A 171 -0.79 -23.41 -10.66
CA PHE A 171 -1.69 -24.34 -9.97
C PHE A 171 -3.18 -23.98 -10.08
N GLY A 172 -3.51 -22.80 -10.63
CA GLY A 172 -4.88 -22.33 -10.75
C GLY A 172 -5.68 -22.89 -11.93
N SER A 173 -5.13 -23.79 -12.75
CA SER A 173 -5.83 -24.27 -13.96
C SER A 173 -7.08 -25.10 -13.66
N SER A 174 -7.22 -25.64 -12.45
CA SER A 174 -8.46 -26.29 -11.97
C SER A 174 -9.62 -25.31 -11.77
N THR A 175 -9.34 -24.01 -11.71
CA THR A 175 -10.31 -22.94 -11.47
C THR A 175 -10.05 -21.76 -12.42
N PRO A 176 -10.41 -21.89 -13.70
CA PRO A 176 -10.01 -20.93 -14.73
C PRO A 176 -10.60 -19.52 -14.53
N ASN A 177 -11.80 -19.39 -13.95
CA ASN A 177 -12.44 -18.09 -13.73
C ASN A 177 -11.83 -17.37 -12.53
N LEU A 178 -11.66 -18.08 -11.42
CA LEU A 178 -10.98 -17.61 -10.22
C LEU A 178 -9.50 -17.33 -10.51
N GLN A 179 -8.81 -18.14 -11.31
CA GLN A 179 -7.42 -17.89 -11.70
C GLN A 179 -7.29 -16.56 -12.45
N LYS A 180 -8.19 -16.27 -13.40
CA LYS A 180 -8.21 -14.98 -14.11
C LYS A 180 -8.45 -13.83 -13.15
N LEU A 181 -9.41 -13.96 -12.23
CA LEU A 181 -9.67 -12.96 -11.21
C LEU A 181 -8.46 -12.75 -10.29
N ALA A 182 -7.82 -13.83 -9.84
CA ALA A 182 -6.68 -13.80 -8.95
C ALA A 182 -5.48 -13.12 -9.60
N LEU A 183 -5.16 -13.47 -10.84
CA LEU A 183 -4.10 -12.82 -11.60
C LEU A 183 -4.40 -11.34 -11.87
N ARG A 184 -5.68 -11.00 -12.11
CA ARG A 184 -6.11 -9.61 -12.27
C ARG A 184 -5.89 -8.81 -10.99
N ILE A 185 -6.38 -9.30 -9.85
CA ILE A 185 -6.25 -8.62 -8.55
C ILE A 185 -4.79 -8.55 -8.12
N LEU A 186 -4.08 -9.68 -8.09
CA LEU A 186 -2.69 -9.76 -7.66
C LEU A 186 -1.74 -9.00 -8.58
N GLY A 187 -2.11 -8.80 -9.85
CA GLY A 187 -1.36 -7.99 -10.80
C GLY A 187 -1.52 -6.48 -10.63
N LEU A 188 -2.47 -6.01 -9.81
CA LEU A 188 -2.65 -4.58 -9.57
C LEU A 188 -1.52 -4.01 -8.71
N THR A 189 -1.03 -2.85 -9.10
CA THR A 189 -0.03 -2.10 -8.33
C THR A 189 -0.74 -1.26 -7.26
N CYS A 190 -0.29 -1.34 -6.01
CA CYS A 190 -0.78 -0.50 -4.92
C CYS A 190 -0.07 0.87 -4.85
N SER A 191 0.92 1.14 -5.71
CA SER A 191 1.75 2.34 -5.62
C SER A 191 1.27 3.47 -6.54
N ALA A 192 1.32 4.70 -6.02
CA ALA A 192 1.26 5.92 -6.82
C ALA A 192 2.64 6.30 -7.40
N SER A 193 3.71 5.73 -6.87
CA SER A 193 5.10 6.12 -7.16
C SER A 193 5.63 5.62 -8.52
N GLY A 194 5.01 4.60 -9.13
CA GLY A 194 5.30 4.20 -10.51
C GLY A 194 4.98 5.31 -11.52
N CYS A 195 3.96 6.13 -11.24
CA CYS A 195 3.69 7.34 -12.01
C CYS A 195 4.74 8.43 -11.72
N GLU A 196 5.13 8.63 -10.46
CA GLU A 196 6.06 9.70 -10.05
C GLU A 196 7.48 9.52 -10.62
N ARG A 197 7.96 8.28 -10.80
CA ARG A 197 9.25 7.99 -11.46
C ARG A 197 9.24 8.28 -12.96
N ASN A 198 8.09 8.13 -13.64
CA ASN A 198 7.94 8.55 -15.04
C ASN A 198 7.81 10.07 -15.15
N TRP A 199 7.19 10.73 -14.17
CA TRP A 199 7.05 12.19 -14.13
C TRP A 199 8.36 12.93 -13.86
N SER A 200 9.25 12.44 -12.99
CA SER A 200 10.55 13.09 -12.74
C SER A 200 11.48 13.07 -13.97
N VAL A 201 11.39 12.01 -14.80
CA VAL A 201 12.10 11.91 -16.10
C VAL A 201 11.47 12.83 -17.15
N PHE A 202 10.16 13.06 -17.10
CA PHE A 202 9.45 13.99 -17.99
C PHE A 202 9.69 15.45 -17.59
N GLU A 203 9.76 15.74 -16.29
CA GLU A 203 10.01 17.06 -15.72
C GLU A 203 11.42 17.55 -16.02
N HIS A 204 12.43 16.66 -15.93
CA HIS A 204 13.80 16.98 -16.37
C HIS A 204 13.88 17.34 -17.86
N ARG A 205 13.16 16.60 -18.72
CA ARG A 205 13.11 16.83 -20.17
C ARG A 205 12.31 18.09 -20.54
N LEU A 206 11.28 18.41 -19.76
CA LEU A 206 10.51 19.64 -19.88
C LEU A 206 11.31 20.86 -19.42
N LEU A 207 12.08 20.77 -18.34
CA LEU A 207 12.97 21.86 -17.87
C LEU A 207 14.07 22.19 -18.91
N GLU A 208 14.60 21.18 -19.62
CA GLU A 208 15.55 21.39 -20.73
C GLU A 208 14.92 22.09 -21.94
N GLN A 209 13.66 21.76 -22.28
CA GLN A 209 12.93 22.38 -23.39
C GLN A 209 12.39 23.79 -23.03
N MET A 210 12.02 24.02 -21.77
CA MET A 210 11.52 25.30 -21.24
C MET A 210 12.61 26.37 -21.16
N ASN A 211 13.89 25.98 -21.09
CA ASN A 211 15.02 26.90 -21.17
C ASN A 211 15.36 27.36 -22.60
N SER A 212 14.72 26.78 -23.63
CA SER A 212 15.07 27.00 -25.03
C SER A 212 14.08 27.87 -25.83
N ALA A 213 12.86 28.17 -25.34
CA ALA A 213 11.91 29.04 -26.04
C ALA A 213 10.78 29.61 -25.12
N PRO A 214 10.90 30.84 -24.61
CA PRO A 214 9.93 31.43 -23.67
C PRO A 214 8.63 31.98 -24.29
N ASP A 215 8.54 32.19 -25.62
CA ASP A 215 7.47 33.01 -26.22
C ASP A 215 6.22 32.24 -26.70
N ILE A 216 6.15 30.91 -26.56
CA ILE A 216 4.99 30.09 -26.97
C ILE A 216 4.12 29.70 -25.75
N LEU A 217 4.17 30.51 -24.67
CA LEU A 217 3.53 30.15 -23.40
C LEU A 217 2.00 30.33 -23.38
N GLY A 218 1.45 31.32 -24.07
CA GLY A 218 0.07 31.78 -23.83
C GLY A 218 -1.03 30.83 -24.33
N SER A 219 -0.87 30.28 -25.53
CA SER A 219 -1.93 29.52 -26.23
C SER A 219 -1.90 28.02 -25.93
N ALA A 220 -0.74 27.46 -25.55
CA ALA A 220 -0.64 26.07 -25.14
C ALA A 220 -1.11 25.84 -23.69
N LEU A 221 -0.96 26.83 -22.80
CA LEU A 221 -1.37 26.71 -21.39
C LEU A 221 -2.89 26.67 -21.20
N THR A 222 -3.66 27.34 -22.06
CA THR A 222 -5.14 27.36 -21.99
C THR A 222 -5.75 26.04 -22.47
N CYS A 223 -5.28 25.52 -23.61
CA CYS A 223 -5.75 24.22 -24.12
C CYS A 223 -5.26 23.04 -23.24
N LYS A 224 -4.10 23.17 -22.59
CA LYS A 224 -3.54 22.19 -21.65
C LYS A 224 -4.24 22.20 -20.29
N GLY A 225 -4.72 23.35 -19.81
CA GLY A 225 -5.45 23.47 -18.54
C GLY A 225 -6.79 22.73 -18.54
N GLU A 226 -7.54 22.80 -19.64
CA GLU A 226 -8.87 22.19 -19.73
C GLU A 226 -8.80 20.66 -19.86
N VAL A 227 -7.93 20.14 -20.74
CA VAL A 227 -7.72 18.69 -20.90
C VAL A 227 -7.09 18.06 -19.65
N GLN A 228 -6.27 18.81 -18.91
CA GLN A 228 -5.61 18.35 -17.68
C GLN A 228 -6.54 18.34 -16.46
N VAL A 229 -7.57 19.19 -16.41
CA VAL A 229 -8.60 19.13 -15.36
C VAL A 229 -9.53 17.95 -15.62
N GLU A 230 -9.95 17.74 -16.86
CA GLU A 230 -10.93 16.70 -17.20
C GLU A 230 -10.38 15.27 -17.05
N ALA A 231 -9.15 15.02 -17.54
CA ALA A 231 -8.46 13.73 -17.36
C ALA A 231 -8.07 13.47 -15.89
N ARG A 232 -7.76 14.52 -15.12
CA ARG A 232 -7.45 14.44 -13.69
C ARG A 232 -8.70 14.20 -12.87
N GLU A 233 -9.84 14.80 -13.22
CA GLU A 233 -11.11 14.56 -12.55
C GLU A 233 -11.66 13.16 -12.83
N GLU A 234 -11.58 12.67 -14.07
CA GLU A 234 -11.95 11.28 -14.40
C GLU A 234 -11.04 10.26 -13.69
N TRP A 235 -9.74 10.53 -13.61
CA TRP A 235 -8.79 9.65 -12.92
C TRP A 235 -8.95 9.70 -11.40
N LEU A 236 -9.18 10.88 -10.80
CA LEU A 236 -9.46 11.04 -9.37
C LEU A 236 -10.81 10.42 -8.96
N LYS A 237 -11.81 10.45 -9.85
CA LYS A 237 -13.09 9.72 -9.67
C LYS A 237 -12.87 8.20 -9.67
N LYS A 238 -11.96 7.68 -10.51
CA LYS A 238 -11.64 6.24 -10.61
C LYS A 238 -10.63 5.74 -9.57
N ASN A 239 -9.75 6.59 -9.04
CA ASN A 239 -8.60 6.23 -8.20
C ASN A 239 -8.54 6.97 -6.85
N HIS A 240 -9.70 7.30 -6.28
CA HIS A 240 -9.82 8.02 -5.01
C HIS A 240 -8.92 7.46 -3.87
N HIS A 241 -8.72 6.14 -3.84
CA HIS A 241 -7.88 5.42 -2.87
C HIS A 241 -6.37 5.78 -2.95
N LEU A 242 -5.82 6.04 -4.14
CA LEU A 242 -4.42 6.45 -4.33
C LEU A 242 -4.19 7.92 -3.91
N CYS A 243 -5.24 8.75 -3.95
CA CYS A 243 -5.17 10.15 -3.53
C CYS A 243 -5.14 10.31 -1.99
N LEU A 244 -5.71 9.36 -1.24
CA LEU A 244 -5.73 9.37 0.23
C LEU A 244 -4.35 9.05 0.83
N MET A 245 -3.55 8.21 0.16
CA MET A 245 -2.14 7.97 0.52
C MET A 245 -1.29 9.25 0.44
N LYS A 246 -1.61 10.18 -0.49
CA LYS A 246 -0.94 11.49 -0.61
C LYS A 246 -1.28 12.48 0.50
N GLN A 247 -2.46 12.34 1.14
CA GLN A 247 -2.79 13.15 2.31
C GLN A 247 -2.04 12.70 3.55
N MET A 248 -1.68 11.41 3.63
CA MET A 248 -0.87 10.90 4.75
C MET A 248 0.51 11.57 4.83
N THR A 249 1.19 11.82 3.71
CA THR A 249 2.52 12.48 3.74
C THR A 249 2.44 13.99 3.99
N LYS A 250 1.38 14.68 3.56
CA LYS A 250 1.25 16.14 3.75
C LYS A 250 0.88 16.57 5.16
N SER A 251 0.20 15.73 5.95
CA SER A 251 -0.17 16.09 7.33
C SER A 251 0.93 15.85 8.37
N TYR A 252 2.00 15.09 8.05
CA TYR A 252 3.14 14.89 8.96
C TYR A 252 4.29 15.89 8.77
N THR A 253 4.16 16.86 7.85
CA THR A 253 5.11 17.98 7.69
C THR A 253 4.63 19.27 8.38
N LEU A 254 3.50 19.22 9.10
CA LEU A 254 2.87 20.37 9.77
C LEU A 254 2.52 20.13 11.26
N MET A 255 3.21 19.21 11.94
CA MET A 255 3.36 19.18 13.41
C MET A 255 4.84 19.09 13.74
#